data_AF-A0A920HLR2-F1
#
_entry.id   AF-A0A920HLR2-F1
#
_cell.length_a   1.000
_cell.length_b   1.000
_cell.length_c   1.000
_cell.angle_alpha   90.00
_cell.angle_beta   90.00
_cell.angle_gamma   90.00
#
_symmetry.space_group_name_H-M   'P 1'
#
loop_
_entity.id
_entity.type
_entity.pdbx_description
1 polymer ?
#
loop_
_entity_poly.entity_id
_entity_poly.type
_entity_poly.pdbx_seq_one_letter_code
_entity_poly.pdbx_strand_id
1 'polypeptide(L)' 'MPIPHFGVVIPWDDFDKFADMLSTNNIHFVIEPYVRFEGLPGEQKTMFL' A
#
# COMPACT_ATOMS: atom_id res chain seq x y z
N MET A 1 -11.13 6.71 8.98
CA MET A 1 -10.27 7.91 9.11
C MET A 1 -10.70 8.94 8.07
N PRO A 2 -10.87 10.22 8.43
CA PRO A 2 -10.60 11.30 7.49
C PRO A 2 -9.33 12.01 7.98
N ILE A 3 -8.19 11.31 7.94
CA ILE A 3 -6.89 11.99 7.97
C ILE A 3 -6.58 12.33 6.51
N PRO A 4 -6.38 13.62 6.18
CA PRO A 4 -5.90 14.00 4.86
C PRO A 4 -4.60 13.27 4.58
N HIS A 5 -4.59 12.44 3.55
CA HIS A 5 -3.41 11.74 3.07
C HIS A 5 -3.30 11.97 1.57
N PHE A 6 -2.08 11.83 1.07
CA PHE A 6 -1.78 11.84 -0.34
C PHE A 6 -0.79 10.71 -0.61
N GLY A 7 -0.65 10.35 -1.88
CA GLY A 7 0.26 9.31 -2.28
C GLY A 7 0.33 9.21 -3.79
N VAL A 8 0.86 8.10 -4.26
CA VAL A 8 0.99 7.79 -5.69
C VAL A 8 0.27 6.48 -5.98
N VAL A 9 -0.31 6.41 -7.18
CA VAL A 9 -0.88 5.16 -7.72
C VAL A 9 0.17 4.57 -8.64
N ILE A 10 0.58 3.33 -8.37
CA ILE A 10 1.62 2.62 -9.10
C ILE A 10 1.13 1.21 -9.49
N PRO A 11 1.74 0.57 -10.50
CA PRO A 11 1.47 -0.83 -10.82
C PRO A 11 1.69 -1.77 -9.63
N TRP A 12 1.01 -2.92 -9.63
CA TRP A 12 1.06 -3.89 -8.52
C TRP A 12 2.47 -4.44 -8.27
N ASP A 13 3.20 -4.78 -9.34
CA ASP A 13 4.57 -5.28 -9.22
C ASP A 13 5.50 -4.25 -8.57
N ASP A 14 5.28 -2.96 -8.85
CA ASP A 14 6.07 -1.87 -8.25
C ASP A 14 5.65 -1.64 -6.80
N PHE A 15 4.36 -1.78 -6.48
CA PHE A 15 3.86 -1.74 -5.12
C PHE A 15 4.48 -2.84 -4.26
N ASP A 16 4.51 -4.09 -4.74
CA ASP A 16 5.06 -5.22 -4.00
C ASP A 16 6.55 -5.04 -3.73
N LYS A 17 7.32 -4.67 -4.76
CA LYS A 17 8.76 -4.36 -4.60
C LYS A 17 9.00 -3.23 -3.61
N PHE A 18 8.16 -2.20 -3.65
CA PHE A 18 8.29 -1.04 -2.77
C PHE A 18 7.95 -1.40 -1.31
N ALA A 19 6.88 -2.16 -1.09
CA ALA A 19 6.51 -2.68 0.23
C ALA A 19 7.62 -3.57 0.83
N ASP A 20 8.18 -4.49 0.04
CA ASP A 20 9.27 -5.37 0.45
C ASP A 20 10.54 -4.56 0.80
N MET A 21 10.87 -3.56 -0.02
CA MET A 21 12.00 -2.67 0.23
C MET A 21 11.80 -1.90 1.55
N LEU A 22 10.62 -1.35 1.79
CA LEU A 22 10.31 -0.62 3.03
C LEU A 22 10.40 -1.54 4.26
N SER A 23 9.84 -2.75 4.17
CA SER A 23 9.91 -3.76 5.23
C SER A 23 11.36 -4.17 5.52
N THR A 24 12.16 -4.44 4.49
CA THR A 24 13.58 -4.81 4.60
C THR A 24 14.43 -3.70 5.25
N ASN A 25 14.04 -2.44 5.06
CA ASN A 25 14.69 -1.28 5.68
C ASN A 25 14.09 -0.92 7.05
N ASN A 26 13.24 -1.78 7.64
CA ASN A 26 12.57 -1.56 8.91
C ASN A 26 11.79 -0.23 8.98
N ILE A 27 11.22 0.21 7.85
CA ILE A 27 10.32 1.36 7.82
C ILE A 27 8.98 0.94 8.40
N HIS A 28 8.50 1.69 9.40
CA HIS A 28 7.23 1.40 10.06
C HIS A 28 6.06 1.79 9.15
N PHE A 29 5.07 0.88 9.03
CA PHE A 29 3.79 1.17 8.42
C PHE A 29 2.75 1.57 9.47
N VAL A 30 2.03 2.68 9.26
CA VAL A 30 0.78 2.97 9.98
C VAL A 30 -0.31 1.96 9.60
N ILE A 31 -0.34 1.52 8.33
CA ILE A 31 -1.18 0.42 7.86
C ILE A 31 -0.34 -0.45 6.94
N GLU A 32 -0.16 -1.72 7.31
CA GLU A 32 0.58 -2.68 6.51
C GLU A 32 -0.06 -2.90 5.13
N PRO A 33 0.71 -3.36 4.12
CA PRO A 33 0.20 -3.66 2.80
C PRO A 33 -0.94 -4.70 2.81
N TYR A 34 -2.08 -4.38 2.21
CA TYR A 34 -3.20 -5.30 2.05
C TYR A 34 -4.03 -4.99 0.80
N VAL A 35 -4.83 -5.96 0.36
CA VAL A 35 -5.77 -5.82 -0.76
C VAL A 35 -7.09 -5.25 -0.25
N ARG A 36 -7.59 -4.21 -0.92
CA ARG A 36 -8.91 -3.63 -0.70
C ARG A 36 -9.83 -4.03 -1.85
N PHE A 37 -11.10 -4.27 -1.53
CA PHE A 37 -12.13 -4.62 -2.51
C PHE A 37 -11.79 -5.88 -3.32
N GLU A 38 -11.21 -6.89 -2.67
CA GLU A 38 -10.85 -8.17 -3.31
C GLU A 38 -12.06 -8.80 -4.03
N GLY A 39 -11.88 -9.10 -5.32
CA GLY A 39 -12.91 -9.65 -6.20
C GLY A 39 -13.96 -8.63 -6.67
N LEU A 40 -13.81 -7.35 -6.36
CA LEU A 40 -14.76 -6.29 -6.72
C LEU A 40 -14.11 -5.23 -7.64
N PRO A 41 -14.92 -4.50 -8.44
CA PRO A 41 -14.41 -3.35 -9.19
C PRO A 41 -13.73 -2.35 -8.24
N GLY A 42 -12.50 -1.95 -8.59
CA GLY A 42 -11.67 -1.08 -7.75
C GLY A 42 -10.74 -1.83 -6.79
N GLU A 43 -10.56 -3.14 -6.99
CA GLU A 43 -9.52 -3.93 -6.30
C GLU A 43 -8.15 -3.26 -6.43
N GLN A 44 -7.49 -3.06 -5.29
CA GLN A 44 -6.21 -2.39 -5.22
C GLN A 44 -5.44 -2.80 -3.97
N LYS A 45 -4.12 -2.72 -4.04
CA LYS A 45 -3.27 -2.80 -2.85
C LYS A 45 -3.09 -1.43 -2.23
N THR A 46 -3.04 -1.35 -0.90
CA THR A 46 -2.86 -0.09 -0.18
C THR A 46 -1.99 -0.32 1.06
N MET A 47 -1.12 0.65 1.36
CA MET A 47 -0.37 0.74 2.61
C MET A 47 -0.22 2.20 3.02
N PHE A 48 0.07 2.45 4.30
CA PHE A 48 0.34 3.77 4.85
C PHE A 48 1.61 3.72 5.69
N LEU A 49 2.46 4.72 5.51
CA LEU A 49 3.65 4.98 6.32
C LEU A 49 3.33 5.87 7.52
#